data_AF-A0A2H0TEN9-F1
#
_entry.id   AF-A0A2H0TEN9-F1
#
_cell.length_a   1.000
_cell.length_b   1.000
_cell.length_c   1.000
_cell.angle_alpha   90.00
_cell.angle_beta   90.00
_cell.angle_gamma   90.00
#
_symmetry.space_group_name_H-M   'P 1'
#
loop_
_entity.id
_entity.type
_entity.pdbx_description
1 polymer ?
#
loop_
_entity_poly.entity_id
_entity_poly.type
_entity_poly.pdbx_seq_one_letter_code
_entity_poly.pdbx_strand_id
1 'polypeptide(L)'
;MADISMYNEDDEFLEDIFGYDDDADKDEVDSAFKAFRVDARKEGNELSPYLSGSVHRGTLYMYVAEVSVHQPFGSYKEELRCAALIAACKKQAQRYRHEHKNMRYAVLMQRQYRMYCHTFTKKNLRLVLYIARRCALKGLPWQDAIQAGNIGLMKAVERFDHKRGYKFSTYASWWILQAITREIASDKLVKVPVYIIERRSRVFAAIKTFRAEHGRRPTVQELVEKTGIRPSVAFAILDSQMFHVSLDDVTYSEDGKPQSLIETVEDESACNQESSLAERDMKILLHEALDTLDSRERKIIEKRFGMDGDKAQTLDAIGASFKLTRERIRQIERRALEKLAKSPLASRLKDFLYIQ
;
A
#
# COMPACT_ATOMS: atom_id res chain seq x y z
N MET A 1 -24.32 17.64 -17.41
CA MET A 1 -23.94 18.04 -16.05
C MET A 1 -23.13 16.90 -15.49
N ALA A 2 -21.80 17.01 -15.52
CA ALA A 2 -20.92 16.05 -14.88
C ALA A 2 -20.60 16.63 -13.51
N ASP A 3 -20.85 15.85 -12.46
CA ASP A 3 -20.75 16.25 -11.05
C ASP A 3 -19.43 16.96 -10.73
N ILE A 4 -19.56 18.21 -10.31
CA ILE A 4 -18.53 19.07 -9.73
C ILE A 4 -18.59 18.89 -8.19
N SER A 5 -19.00 17.72 -7.68
CA SER A 5 -19.10 17.47 -6.23
C SER A 5 -17.87 16.75 -5.65
N MET A 6 -16.84 16.49 -6.45
CA MET A 6 -15.60 15.84 -6.02
C MET A 6 -14.53 16.84 -5.55
N TYR A 7 -14.89 18.13 -5.46
CA TYR A 7 -13.95 19.23 -5.28
C TYR A 7 -13.73 19.67 -3.83
N ASN A 8 -14.39 19.10 -2.82
CA ASN A 8 -14.34 19.66 -1.46
C ASN A 8 -13.48 18.86 -0.46
N GLU A 9 -13.05 17.64 -0.78
CA GLU A 9 -12.45 16.73 0.23
C GLU A 9 -10.92 16.58 0.12
N ASP A 10 -10.34 16.99 -1.02
CA ASP A 10 -8.88 16.96 -1.27
C ASP A 10 -8.18 18.31 -0.94
N ASP A 11 -8.94 19.38 -0.68
CA ASP A 11 -8.40 20.75 -0.52
C ASP A 11 -7.60 20.95 0.78
N GLU A 12 -8.02 20.36 1.90
CA GLU A 12 -7.28 20.44 3.19
C GLU A 12 -5.87 19.83 3.10
N PHE A 13 -5.66 18.83 2.23
CA PHE A 13 -4.34 18.20 2.05
C PHE A 13 -3.40 19.05 1.17
N LEU A 14 -3.97 19.84 0.25
CA LEU A 14 -3.24 20.76 -0.62
C LEU A 14 -2.84 22.02 0.16
N GLU A 15 -3.70 22.52 1.05
CA GLU A 15 -3.41 23.60 2.01
C GLU A 15 -2.19 23.29 2.87
N ASP A 16 -2.07 22.07 3.41
CA ASP A 16 -0.94 21.69 4.29
C ASP A 16 0.41 21.54 3.53
N ILE A 17 0.40 21.42 2.20
CA ILE A 17 1.62 21.30 1.36
C ILE A 17 2.02 22.65 0.77
N PHE A 18 1.04 23.48 0.42
CA PHE A 18 1.25 24.68 -0.38
C PHE A 18 0.81 25.99 0.28
N GLY A 19 -0.01 25.96 1.33
CA GLY A 19 -0.66 27.16 1.87
C GLY A 19 -1.60 27.79 0.85
N TYR A 20 -2.42 26.99 0.15
CA TYR A 20 -3.38 27.50 -0.83
C TYR A 20 -4.53 28.22 -0.12
N ASP A 21 -4.47 29.54 -0.03
CA ASP A 21 -5.69 30.35 -0.07
C ASP A 21 -6.14 30.43 -1.54
N ASP A 22 -7.36 29.96 -1.82
CA ASP A 22 -7.92 29.66 -3.15
C ASP A 22 -7.95 30.87 -4.14
N ASP A 23 -7.66 32.08 -3.65
CA ASP A 23 -7.71 33.32 -4.43
C ASP A 23 -6.38 34.09 -4.57
N ALA A 24 -5.31 33.76 -3.85
CA ALA A 24 -4.11 34.63 -3.78
C ALA A 24 -2.97 34.30 -4.76
N ASP A 25 -2.71 33.04 -5.13
CA ASP A 25 -1.40 32.66 -5.72
C ASP A 25 -1.43 32.05 -7.14
N LYS A 26 -2.48 32.35 -7.92
CA LYS A 26 -2.60 31.91 -9.33
C LYS A 26 -1.49 32.46 -10.22
N ASP A 27 -1.00 33.67 -9.93
CA ASP A 27 0.13 34.29 -10.62
C ASP A 27 1.47 33.93 -10.01
N GLU A 28 1.53 33.50 -8.75
CA GLU A 28 2.77 33.10 -8.09
C GLU A 28 3.30 31.77 -8.63
N VAL A 29 2.45 30.75 -8.83
CA VAL A 29 2.87 29.47 -9.41
C VAL A 29 3.34 29.61 -10.86
N ASP A 30 2.68 30.46 -11.65
CA ASP A 30 3.08 30.75 -13.03
C ASP A 30 4.36 31.60 -13.08
N SER A 31 4.51 32.56 -12.16
CA SER A 31 5.72 33.37 -12.03
C SER A 31 6.89 32.53 -11.52
N ALA A 32 6.67 31.66 -10.54
CA ALA A 32 7.64 30.70 -10.03
C ALA A 32 8.03 29.70 -11.11
N PHE A 33 7.09 29.19 -11.90
CA PHE A 33 7.36 28.32 -13.06
C PHE A 33 8.22 29.02 -14.12
N LYS A 34 7.93 30.29 -14.42
CA LYS A 34 8.72 31.09 -15.37
C LYS A 34 10.10 31.46 -14.82
N ALA A 35 10.20 31.73 -13.53
CA ALA A 35 11.44 32.04 -12.83
C ALA A 35 12.29 30.79 -12.53
N PHE A 36 11.66 29.61 -12.47
CA PHE A 36 12.30 28.34 -12.17
C PHE A 36 13.24 27.95 -13.31
N ARG A 37 14.51 28.35 -13.17
CA ARG A 37 15.60 27.94 -14.06
C ARG A 37 16.10 26.57 -13.63
N VAL A 38 16.00 25.62 -14.55
CA VAL A 38 16.50 24.26 -14.36
C VAL A 38 18.01 24.29 -14.63
N ASP A 39 18.79 24.59 -13.59
CA ASP A 39 20.26 24.56 -13.61
C ASP A 39 20.74 23.17 -13.18
N ALA A 40 20.94 22.27 -14.14
CA ALA A 40 21.30 20.87 -13.87
C ALA A 40 22.53 20.72 -12.93
N ARG A 41 23.51 21.64 -13.01
CA ARG A 41 24.71 21.65 -12.16
C ARG A 41 24.46 22.07 -10.70
N LYS A 42 23.52 23.00 -10.46
CA LYS A 42 23.15 23.44 -9.10
C LYS A 42 22.19 22.44 -8.45
N GLU A 43 21.23 21.97 -9.23
CA GLU A 43 20.24 21.00 -8.76
C GLU A 43 20.91 19.68 -8.34
N GLY A 44 21.90 19.18 -9.08
CA GLY A 44 22.63 17.96 -8.68
C GLY A 44 23.32 18.02 -7.30
N ASN A 45 23.73 19.21 -6.84
CA ASN A 45 24.33 19.42 -5.52
C ASN A 45 23.28 19.65 -4.42
N GLU A 46 22.24 20.44 -4.69
CA GLU A 46 21.13 20.67 -3.74
C GLU A 46 20.27 19.41 -3.51
N LEU A 47 20.25 18.51 -4.50
CA LEU A 47 19.52 17.25 -4.45
C LEU A 47 20.34 16.10 -3.83
N SER A 48 21.58 16.36 -3.41
CA SER A 48 22.47 15.38 -2.75
C SER A 48 21.81 14.58 -1.61
N PRO A 49 20.90 15.15 -0.78
CA PRO A 49 20.20 14.39 0.26
C PRO A 49 19.18 13.35 -0.25
N TYR A 50 18.68 13.51 -1.48
CA TYR A 50 17.58 12.69 -2.04
C TYR A 50 18.08 11.57 -2.97
N LEU A 51 19.40 11.39 -3.06
CA LEU A 51 20.06 10.53 -4.02
C LEU A 51 20.81 9.42 -3.29
N SER A 52 20.22 8.23 -3.21
CA SER A 52 20.95 7.04 -2.76
C SER A 52 21.91 6.58 -3.88
N GLY A 53 23.22 6.77 -3.66
CA GLY A 53 24.27 6.29 -4.58
C GLY A 53 24.59 7.21 -5.77
N SER A 54 25.82 7.08 -6.28
CA SER A 54 26.37 7.94 -7.35
C SER A 54 25.67 7.77 -8.71
N VAL A 55 25.16 6.57 -8.99
CA VAL A 55 24.50 6.23 -10.27
C VAL A 55 23.16 6.95 -10.42
N HIS A 56 22.35 7.01 -9.36
CA HIS A 56 21.04 7.68 -9.38
C HIS A 56 21.16 9.20 -9.59
N ARG A 57 22.29 9.82 -9.19
CA ARG A 57 22.58 11.24 -9.47
C ARG A 57 22.73 11.50 -10.96
N GLY A 58 23.41 10.59 -11.66
CA GLY A 58 23.64 10.69 -13.11
C GLY A 58 22.34 10.61 -13.91
N THR A 59 21.47 9.64 -13.61
CA THR A 59 20.21 9.44 -14.35
C THR A 59 19.27 10.64 -14.21
N LEU A 60 19.12 11.18 -12.99
CA LEU A 60 18.30 12.36 -12.75
C LEU A 60 18.87 13.60 -13.43
N TYR A 61 20.20 13.79 -13.38
CA TYR A 61 20.85 14.88 -14.08
C TYR A 61 20.59 14.82 -15.59
N MET A 62 20.69 13.62 -16.19
CA MET A 62 20.41 13.43 -17.62
C MET A 62 18.95 13.77 -17.97
N TYR A 63 18.00 13.33 -17.15
CA TYR A 63 16.58 13.65 -17.35
C TYR A 63 16.30 15.15 -17.21
N VAL A 64 16.82 15.77 -16.15
CA VAL A 64 16.68 17.21 -15.90
C VAL A 64 17.29 18.02 -17.05
N ALA A 65 18.47 17.61 -17.55
CA ALA A 65 19.09 18.22 -18.72
C ALA A 65 18.23 18.08 -19.99
N GLU A 66 17.62 16.91 -20.25
CA GLU A 66 16.69 16.72 -21.36
C GLU A 66 15.47 17.65 -21.24
N VAL A 67 14.90 17.77 -20.03
CA VAL A 67 13.77 18.66 -19.77
C VAL A 67 14.13 20.13 -20.02
N SER A 68 15.36 20.55 -19.67
CA SER A 68 15.85 21.92 -19.92
C SER A 68 15.95 22.28 -21.40
N VAL A 69 16.13 21.30 -22.29
CA VAL A 69 16.17 21.52 -23.75
C VAL A 69 14.79 21.91 -24.28
N HIS A 70 13.71 21.46 -23.64
CA HIS A 70 12.35 21.77 -24.06
C HIS A 70 11.95 23.19 -23.63
N GLN A 71 11.87 24.10 -24.60
CA GLN A 71 11.42 25.47 -24.37
C GLN A 71 9.93 25.52 -23.98
N PRO A 72 9.56 26.25 -22.92
CA PRO A 72 8.16 26.45 -22.55
C PRO A 72 7.41 27.25 -23.63
N PHE A 73 6.08 27.32 -23.52
CA PHE A 73 5.30 28.20 -24.40
C PHE A 73 5.72 29.67 -24.20
N GLY A 74 5.96 30.40 -25.29
CA GLY A 74 6.40 31.78 -25.22
C GLY A 74 5.27 32.75 -24.88
N SER A 75 4.03 32.38 -25.22
CA SER A 75 2.84 33.17 -24.94
C SER A 75 1.63 32.29 -24.63
N TYR A 76 0.73 32.81 -23.79
CA TYR A 76 -0.57 32.20 -23.52
C TYR A 76 -1.39 31.95 -24.81
N LYS A 77 -1.24 32.80 -25.83
CA LYS A 77 -1.90 32.59 -27.14
C LYS A 77 -1.41 31.32 -27.85
N GLU A 78 -0.14 30.96 -27.70
CA GLU A 78 0.42 29.74 -28.31
C GLU A 78 -0.10 28.48 -27.61
N GLU A 79 -0.16 28.53 -26.28
CA GLU A 79 -0.71 27.47 -25.44
C GLU A 79 -2.18 27.18 -25.81
N LEU A 80 -3.00 28.24 -25.93
CA LEU A 80 -4.39 28.13 -26.38
C LEU A 80 -4.53 27.54 -27.79
N ARG A 81 -3.67 27.96 -28.74
CA ARG A 81 -3.67 27.42 -30.10
C ARG A 81 -3.37 25.92 -30.11
N CYS A 82 -2.34 25.49 -29.38
CA CYS A 82 -2.00 24.07 -29.27
C CYS A 82 -3.11 23.28 -28.59
N ALA A 83 -3.71 23.80 -27.52
CA ALA A 83 -4.84 23.15 -26.85
C ALA A 83 -6.07 23.03 -27.77
N ALA A 84 -6.34 24.05 -28.60
CA ALA A 84 -7.42 24.02 -29.58
C ALA A 84 -7.19 22.95 -30.67
N LEU A 85 -5.95 22.79 -31.14
CA LEU A 85 -5.58 21.71 -32.07
C LEU A 85 -5.81 20.33 -31.45
N ILE A 86 -5.40 20.12 -30.20
CA ILE A 86 -5.64 18.86 -29.47
C ILE A 86 -7.14 18.55 -29.39
N ALA A 87 -7.96 19.54 -29.01
CA ALA A 87 -9.40 19.39 -28.91
C ALA A 87 -10.06 19.10 -30.27
N ALA A 88 -9.60 19.75 -31.34
CA ALA A 88 -10.07 19.51 -32.70
C ALA A 88 -9.74 18.09 -33.19
N CYS A 89 -8.49 17.65 -33.03
CA CYS A 89 -8.04 16.30 -33.37
C CYS A 89 -8.81 15.23 -32.57
N LYS A 90 -9.05 15.46 -31.28
CA LYS A 90 -9.84 14.57 -30.41
C LYS A 90 -11.26 14.39 -30.93
N LYS A 91 -11.96 15.49 -31.28
CA LYS A 91 -13.31 15.45 -31.84
C LYS A 91 -13.37 14.75 -33.19
N GLN A 92 -12.41 15.02 -34.08
CA GLN A 92 -12.34 14.37 -35.37
C GLN A 92 -12.07 12.86 -35.23
N ALA A 93 -11.12 12.45 -34.39
CA ALA A 93 -10.83 11.05 -34.12
C ALA A 93 -12.05 10.30 -33.57
N GLN A 94 -12.84 10.91 -32.67
CA GLN A 94 -14.08 10.34 -32.16
C GLN A 94 -15.15 10.16 -33.25
N ARG A 95 -15.35 11.15 -34.12
CA ARG A 95 -16.30 11.07 -35.24
C ARG A 95 -15.99 9.90 -36.18
N TYR A 96 -14.74 9.78 -36.62
CA TYR A 96 -14.32 8.68 -37.50
C TYR A 96 -14.43 7.30 -36.84
N ARG A 97 -14.25 7.22 -35.52
CA ARG A 97 -14.43 5.96 -34.77
C ARG A 97 -15.89 5.52 -34.73
N HIS A 98 -16.83 6.46 -34.56
CA HIS A 98 -18.27 6.17 -34.51
C HIS A 98 -18.87 5.88 -35.89
N GLU A 99 -18.42 6.58 -36.93
CA GLU A 99 -18.99 6.42 -38.27
C GLU A 99 -18.53 5.13 -39.00
N HIS A 100 -17.61 4.34 -38.43
CA HIS A 100 -16.96 3.18 -39.07
C HIS A 100 -16.39 3.47 -40.48
N LYS A 101 -16.25 4.75 -40.85
CA LYS A 101 -15.73 5.18 -42.14
C LYS A 101 -14.20 5.27 -42.07
N ASN A 102 -13.55 4.55 -42.97
CA ASN A 102 -12.10 4.56 -43.22
C ASN A 102 -11.22 4.51 -41.97
N MET A 103 -11.01 3.30 -41.44
CA MET A 103 -10.07 2.96 -40.37
C MET A 103 -8.69 3.64 -40.52
N ARG A 104 -8.20 3.78 -41.77
CA ARG A 104 -6.96 4.50 -42.08
C ARG A 104 -6.94 5.95 -41.58
N TYR A 105 -8.01 6.72 -41.80
CA TYR A 105 -8.08 8.11 -41.34
C TYR A 105 -8.22 8.22 -39.82
N ALA A 106 -8.95 7.31 -39.18
CA ALA A 106 -9.05 7.26 -37.72
C ALA A 106 -7.66 7.06 -37.06
N VAL A 107 -6.85 6.14 -37.60
CA VAL A 107 -5.49 5.88 -37.11
C VAL A 107 -4.57 7.09 -37.32
N LEU A 108 -4.63 7.74 -38.49
CA LEU A 108 -3.85 8.95 -38.77
C LEU A 108 -4.19 10.09 -37.80
N MET A 109 -5.48 10.33 -37.55
CA MET A 109 -5.94 11.37 -36.62
C MET A 109 -5.55 11.05 -35.17
N GLN A 110 -5.60 9.78 -34.76
CA GLN A 110 -5.15 9.36 -33.44
C GLN A 110 -3.64 9.56 -33.27
N ARG A 111 -2.84 9.30 -34.32
CA ARG A 111 -1.40 9.57 -34.30
C ARG A 111 -1.12 11.07 -34.17
N GLN A 112 -1.82 11.92 -34.91
CA GLN A 112 -1.71 13.37 -34.78
C GLN A 112 -2.09 13.85 -33.39
N TYR A 113 -3.21 13.38 -32.83
CA TYR A 113 -3.62 13.68 -31.46
C TYR A 113 -2.51 13.33 -30.46
N ARG A 114 -1.95 12.12 -30.53
CA ARG A 114 -0.85 11.69 -29.66
C ARG A 114 0.40 12.57 -29.81
N MET A 115 0.75 12.96 -31.03
CA MET A 115 1.88 13.86 -31.29
C MET A 115 1.66 15.22 -30.64
N TYR A 116 0.47 15.82 -30.79
CA TYR A 116 0.17 17.11 -30.17
C TYR A 116 0.15 17.03 -28.64
N CYS A 117 -0.45 15.99 -28.06
CA CYS A 117 -0.38 15.75 -26.62
C CYS A 117 1.07 15.62 -26.14
N HIS A 118 1.89 14.83 -26.84
CA HIS A 118 3.31 14.64 -26.51
C HIS A 118 4.08 15.95 -26.51
N THR A 119 3.94 16.76 -27.56
CA THR A 119 4.59 18.08 -27.64
C THR A 119 4.11 19.01 -26.53
N PHE A 120 2.81 19.00 -26.22
CA PHE A 120 2.23 19.83 -25.16
C PHE A 120 2.73 19.40 -23.78
N THR A 121 2.81 18.09 -23.51
CA THR A 121 3.39 17.55 -22.28
C THR A 121 4.86 17.94 -22.15
N LYS A 122 5.68 17.77 -23.20
CA LYS A 122 7.11 18.10 -23.20
C LYS A 122 7.40 19.55 -22.81
N LYS A 123 6.58 20.49 -23.29
CA LYS A 123 6.72 21.92 -22.96
C LYS A 123 6.40 22.25 -21.50
N ASN A 124 5.69 21.37 -20.80
CA ASN A 124 5.23 21.57 -19.42
C ASN A 124 5.94 20.66 -18.39
N LEU A 125 6.95 19.87 -18.79
CA LEU A 125 7.67 18.97 -17.87
C LEU A 125 8.36 19.69 -16.71
N ARG A 126 8.76 20.95 -16.91
CA ARG A 126 9.39 21.78 -15.85
C ARG A 126 8.45 22.04 -14.68
N LEU A 127 7.13 22.06 -14.91
CA LEU A 127 6.13 22.24 -13.86
C LEU A 127 6.10 21.03 -12.94
N VAL A 128 6.24 19.83 -13.52
CA VAL A 128 6.32 18.57 -12.75
C VAL A 128 7.56 18.56 -11.86
N LEU A 129 8.73 18.96 -12.38
CA LEU A 129 9.96 19.05 -11.59
C LEU A 129 9.78 19.98 -10.38
N TYR A 130 9.19 21.16 -10.59
CA TYR A 130 8.92 22.13 -9.54
C TYR A 130 8.01 21.57 -8.44
N ILE A 131 6.89 20.94 -8.82
CA ILE A 131 5.92 20.38 -7.86
C ILE A 131 6.50 19.14 -7.15
N ALA A 132 7.16 18.25 -7.88
CA ALA A 132 7.75 17.02 -7.35
C ALA A 132 8.85 17.32 -6.31
N ARG A 133 9.61 18.41 -6.48
CA ARG A 133 10.64 18.83 -5.52
C ARG A 133 10.08 19.05 -4.12
N ARG A 134 8.89 19.65 -3.99
CA ARG A 134 8.23 19.87 -2.68
C ARG A 134 7.69 18.57 -2.07
N CYS A 135 7.33 17.60 -2.91
CA CYS A 135 6.74 16.33 -2.46
C CYS A 135 7.78 15.28 -2.07
N ALA A 136 9.02 15.37 -2.56
CA ALA A 136 10.11 14.42 -2.28
C ALA A 136 10.45 14.27 -0.79
N LEU A 137 10.17 15.31 0.03
CA LEU A 137 10.40 15.29 1.48
C LEU A 137 9.48 14.31 2.25
N LYS A 138 8.48 13.71 1.59
CA LYS A 138 7.47 12.84 2.22
C LYS A 138 7.77 11.34 2.12
N GLY A 139 9.02 10.97 1.82
CA GLY A 139 9.50 9.58 1.83
C GLY A 139 9.31 8.79 0.54
N LEU A 140 8.85 9.43 -0.55
CA LEU A 140 8.86 8.86 -1.90
C LEU A 140 10.12 9.35 -2.63
N PRO A 141 10.89 8.47 -3.30
CA PRO A 141 12.02 8.89 -4.11
C PRO A 141 11.61 9.96 -5.14
N TRP A 142 12.46 10.95 -5.35
CA TRP A 142 12.11 12.07 -6.23
C TRP A 142 11.85 11.64 -7.68
N GLN A 143 12.54 10.59 -8.15
CA GLN A 143 12.33 9.98 -9.47
C GLN A 143 10.89 9.48 -9.63
N ASP A 144 10.38 8.78 -8.61
CA ASP A 144 9.04 8.21 -8.61
C ASP A 144 7.99 9.33 -8.50
N ALA A 145 8.26 10.36 -7.70
CA ALA A 145 7.43 11.56 -7.66
C ALA A 145 7.37 12.27 -9.04
N ILE A 146 8.48 12.38 -9.75
CA ILE A 146 8.51 12.94 -11.11
C ILE A 146 7.67 12.08 -12.06
N GLN A 147 7.81 10.75 -12.02
CA GLN A 147 7.07 9.87 -12.93
C GLN A 147 5.56 9.88 -12.64
N ALA A 148 5.17 9.82 -11.36
CA ALA A 148 3.77 9.97 -10.96
C ALA A 148 3.21 11.33 -11.40
N GLY A 149 3.97 12.40 -11.21
CA GLY A 149 3.61 13.74 -11.66
C GLY A 149 3.48 13.85 -13.18
N ASN A 150 4.35 13.19 -13.96
CA ASN A 150 4.24 13.11 -15.42
C ASN A 150 2.96 12.41 -15.86
N ILE A 151 2.53 11.35 -15.16
CA ILE A 151 1.25 10.67 -15.39
C ILE A 151 0.08 11.62 -15.11
N GLY A 152 0.15 12.39 -14.01
CA GLY A 152 -0.82 13.45 -13.70
C GLY A 152 -0.89 14.52 -14.79
N LEU A 153 0.26 15.00 -15.24
CA LEU A 153 0.37 15.99 -16.32
C LEU A 153 -0.27 15.48 -17.61
N MET A 154 -0.02 14.23 -18.02
CA MET A 154 -0.64 13.64 -19.21
C MET A 154 -2.17 13.63 -19.09
N LYS A 155 -2.73 13.25 -17.93
CA LYS A 155 -4.18 13.31 -17.68
C LYS A 155 -4.72 14.75 -17.74
N ALA A 156 -3.96 15.73 -17.24
CA ALA A 156 -4.32 17.14 -17.35
C ALA A 156 -4.42 17.58 -18.82
N VAL A 157 -3.43 17.23 -19.65
CA VAL A 157 -3.43 17.57 -21.09
C VAL A 157 -4.65 16.99 -21.81
N GLU A 158 -5.04 15.75 -21.50
CA GLU A 158 -6.19 15.10 -22.16
C GLU A 158 -7.54 15.72 -21.80
N ARG A 159 -7.65 16.33 -20.60
CA ARG A 159 -8.89 16.85 -20.03
C ARG A 159 -8.98 18.37 -20.03
N PHE A 160 -7.90 19.07 -20.35
CA PHE A 160 -7.85 20.53 -20.32
C PHE A 160 -8.86 21.15 -21.29
N ASP A 161 -9.63 22.12 -20.79
CA ASP A 161 -10.58 22.88 -21.57
C ASP A 161 -10.09 24.32 -21.77
N HIS A 162 -9.55 24.58 -22.96
CA HIS A 162 -9.02 25.90 -23.33
C HIS A 162 -10.10 27.00 -23.36
N LYS A 163 -11.40 26.67 -23.36
CA LYS A 163 -12.48 27.66 -23.46
C LYS A 163 -12.76 28.38 -22.14
N ARG A 164 -12.30 27.83 -21.02
CA ARG A 164 -12.55 28.37 -19.69
C ARG A 164 -11.71 29.61 -19.35
N GLY A 165 -10.71 29.95 -20.16
CA GLY A 165 -9.92 31.17 -19.98
C GLY A 165 -8.86 31.12 -18.89
N TYR A 166 -8.63 29.95 -18.28
CA TYR A 166 -7.54 29.75 -17.32
C TYR A 166 -6.25 29.30 -18.01
N LYS A 167 -5.10 29.56 -17.37
CA LYS A 167 -3.80 29.01 -17.78
C LYS A 167 -3.77 27.50 -17.52
N PHE A 168 -3.07 26.74 -18.37
CA PHE A 168 -2.91 25.31 -18.19
C PHE A 168 -2.17 24.97 -16.90
N SER A 169 -1.19 25.78 -16.50
CA SER A 169 -0.42 25.58 -15.25
C SER A 169 -1.33 25.48 -14.03
N THR A 170 -2.31 26.38 -13.89
CA THR A 170 -3.30 26.35 -12.79
C THR A 170 -4.06 25.03 -12.72
N TYR A 171 -4.54 24.54 -13.87
CA TYR A 171 -5.28 23.27 -13.92
C TYR A 171 -4.35 22.05 -13.73
N ALA A 172 -3.18 22.07 -14.33
CA ALA A 172 -2.23 20.96 -14.33
C ALA A 172 -1.64 20.73 -12.94
N SER A 173 -1.39 21.78 -12.16
CA SER A 173 -0.84 21.67 -10.80
C SER A 173 -1.65 20.71 -9.93
N TRP A 174 -2.98 20.80 -9.99
CA TRP A 174 -3.87 19.91 -9.24
C TRP A 174 -3.72 18.44 -9.67
N TRP A 175 -3.75 18.16 -10.97
CA TRP A 175 -3.57 16.79 -11.49
C TRP A 175 -2.20 16.19 -11.20
N ILE A 176 -1.14 17.00 -11.27
CA ILE A 176 0.23 16.58 -10.96
C ILE A 176 0.31 16.21 -9.48
N LEU A 177 -0.19 17.09 -8.61
CA LEU A 177 -0.14 16.89 -7.17
C LEU A 177 -1.01 15.72 -6.72
N GLN A 178 -2.24 15.58 -7.25
CA GLN A 178 -3.10 14.43 -6.99
C GLN A 178 -2.44 13.11 -7.40
N ALA A 179 -1.74 13.09 -8.54
CA ALA A 179 -1.05 11.88 -8.98
C ALA A 179 0.12 11.51 -8.06
N ILE A 180 0.93 12.49 -7.65
CA ILE A 180 2.06 12.27 -6.73
C ILE A 180 1.57 11.81 -5.36
N THR A 181 0.54 12.45 -4.82
CA THR A 181 0.01 12.16 -3.47
C THR A 181 -0.66 10.80 -3.42
N ARG A 182 -1.38 10.42 -4.47
CA ARG A 182 -1.88 9.06 -4.65
C ARG A 182 -0.74 8.03 -4.71
N GLU A 183 0.37 8.35 -5.38
CA GLU A 183 1.52 7.44 -5.43
C GLU A 183 2.16 7.28 -4.05
N ILE A 184 2.36 8.39 -3.31
CA ILE A 184 2.87 8.36 -1.92
C ILE A 184 1.99 7.49 -1.02
N ALA A 185 0.67 7.50 -1.23
CA ALA A 185 -0.28 6.68 -0.48
C ALA A 185 -0.24 5.20 -0.87
N SER A 186 0.01 4.89 -2.14
CA SER A 186 0.05 3.52 -2.68
C SER A 186 1.39 2.83 -2.45
N ASP A 187 2.49 3.59 -2.48
CA ASP A 187 3.87 3.11 -2.35
C ASP A 187 4.28 2.99 -0.88
N LYS A 188 3.53 2.17 -0.14
CA LYS A 188 3.84 1.76 1.23
C LYS A 188 4.07 0.26 1.24
N LEU A 189 5.07 -0.20 2.00
CA LEU A 189 5.39 -1.63 2.15
C LEU A 189 4.15 -2.43 2.54
N VAL A 190 3.37 -1.90 3.49
CA VAL A 190 2.04 -2.40 3.83
C VAL A 190 0.99 -1.51 3.17
N LYS A 191 0.25 -2.06 2.22
CA LYS A 191 -0.77 -1.32 1.48
C LYS A 191 -1.97 -1.00 2.36
N VAL A 192 -2.24 0.29 2.51
CA VAL A 192 -3.39 0.81 3.24
C VAL A 192 -4.32 1.52 2.24
N PRO A 193 -5.66 1.31 2.31
CA PRO A 193 -6.59 2.04 1.45
C PRO A 193 -6.48 3.56 1.59
N VAL A 194 -6.65 4.28 0.48
CA VAL A 194 -6.49 5.75 0.41
C VAL A 194 -7.37 6.49 1.42
N TYR A 195 -8.63 6.10 1.58
CA TYR A 195 -9.56 6.74 2.52
C TYR A 195 -9.12 6.66 4.00
N ILE A 196 -8.30 5.66 4.37
CA ILE A 196 -7.72 5.57 5.73
C ILE A 196 -6.57 6.55 5.88
N ILE A 197 -5.75 6.73 4.83
CA ILE A 197 -4.65 7.69 4.80
C ILE A 197 -5.19 9.12 4.85
N GLU A 198 -6.26 9.42 4.12
CA GLU A 198 -6.97 10.71 4.17
C GLU A 198 -7.52 11.00 5.57
N ARG A 199 -8.21 10.03 6.19
CA ARG A 199 -8.72 10.17 7.57
C ARG A 199 -7.58 10.41 8.55
N ARG A 200 -6.46 9.70 8.41
CA ARG A 200 -5.26 9.91 9.23
C ARG A 200 -4.74 11.33 9.05
N SER A 201 -4.58 11.80 7.81
CA SER A 201 -4.09 13.16 7.55
C SER A 201 -4.98 14.21 8.21
N ARG A 202 -6.31 14.07 8.09
CA ARG A 202 -7.28 14.96 8.75
C ARG A 202 -7.14 14.96 10.27
N VAL A 203 -7.00 13.79 10.88
CA VAL A 203 -6.77 13.69 12.34
C VAL A 203 -5.46 14.41 12.73
N PHE A 204 -4.37 14.21 12.00
CA PHE A 204 -3.09 14.85 12.32
C PHE A 204 -3.08 16.37 12.05
N ALA A 205 -3.77 16.84 11.00
CA ALA A 205 -4.00 18.26 10.74
C ALA A 205 -4.82 18.90 11.86
N ALA A 206 -5.89 18.23 12.31
CA ALA A 206 -6.69 18.67 13.47
C ALA A 206 -5.86 18.72 14.76
N ILE A 207 -4.95 17.76 14.99
CA ILE A 207 -4.03 17.80 16.13
C ILE A 207 -3.08 19.00 16.04
N LYS A 208 -2.53 19.28 14.85
CA LYS A 208 -1.59 20.38 14.62
C LYS A 208 -2.26 21.74 14.84
N THR A 209 -3.44 21.95 14.24
CA THR A 209 -4.24 23.17 14.43
C THR A 209 -4.67 23.35 15.88
N PHE A 210 -5.16 22.29 16.53
CA PHE A 210 -5.57 22.35 17.93
C PHE A 210 -4.39 22.69 18.86
N ARG A 211 -3.21 22.10 18.62
CA ARG A 211 -1.99 22.43 19.36
C ARG A 211 -1.58 23.89 19.18
N ALA A 212 -1.74 24.44 17.97
CA ALA A 212 -1.42 25.84 17.70
C ALA A 212 -2.40 26.79 18.42
N GLU A 213 -3.69 26.46 18.46
CA GLU A 213 -4.73 27.25 19.10
C GLU A 213 -4.71 27.16 20.64
N HIS A 214 -4.50 25.97 21.21
CA HIS A 214 -4.71 25.69 22.64
C HIS A 214 -3.44 25.34 23.41
N GLY A 215 -2.29 25.23 22.74
CA GLY A 215 -0.99 24.92 23.37
C GLY A 215 -0.88 23.50 23.98
N ARG A 216 -1.87 22.63 23.79
CA ARG A 216 -1.90 21.26 24.33
C ARG A 216 -2.33 20.23 23.30
N ARG A 217 -2.15 18.94 23.62
CA ARG A 217 -2.70 17.84 22.80
C ARG A 217 -4.23 17.76 22.97
N PRO A 218 -5.00 17.55 21.88
CA PRO A 218 -6.44 17.35 21.97
C PRO A 218 -6.79 15.99 22.56
N THR A 219 -7.97 15.88 23.18
CA THR A 219 -8.56 14.60 23.58
C THR A 219 -9.25 13.92 22.38
N VAL A 220 -9.55 12.62 22.51
CA VAL A 220 -10.24 11.88 21.44
C VAL A 220 -11.62 12.45 21.14
N GLN A 221 -12.35 12.94 22.16
CA GLN A 221 -13.66 13.57 21.97
C GLN A 221 -13.55 14.89 21.19
N GLU A 222 -12.60 15.76 21.55
CA GLU A 222 -12.34 17.02 20.84
C GLU A 222 -11.95 16.79 19.38
N LEU A 223 -11.20 15.72 19.10
CA LEU A 223 -10.86 15.33 17.72
C LEU A 223 -12.08 14.86 16.92
N VAL A 224 -12.99 14.10 17.55
CA VAL A 224 -14.23 13.65 16.91
C VAL A 224 -15.13 14.83 16.58
N GLU A 225 -15.24 15.80 17.48
CA GLU A 225 -16.01 17.04 17.26
C GLU A 225 -15.45 17.87 16.11
N LYS A 226 -14.11 18.00 16.01
CA LYS A 226 -13.46 18.79 14.95
C LYS A 226 -13.45 18.07 13.59
N THR A 227 -13.32 16.74 13.56
CA THR A 227 -13.12 15.97 12.31
C THR A 227 -14.34 15.18 11.82
N GLY A 228 -15.35 14.98 12.68
CA GLY A 228 -16.54 14.15 12.38
C GLY A 228 -16.25 12.65 12.27
N ILE A 229 -15.05 12.19 12.62
CA ILE A 229 -14.65 10.77 12.54
C ILE A 229 -15.12 10.02 13.78
N ARG A 230 -15.60 8.77 13.63
CA ARG A 230 -16.02 7.95 14.78
C ARG A 230 -14.89 7.76 15.81
N PRO A 231 -15.17 7.79 17.12
CA PRO A 231 -14.15 7.70 18.17
C PRO A 231 -13.32 6.42 18.12
N SER A 232 -13.93 5.28 17.80
CA SER A 232 -13.23 4.00 17.64
C SER A 232 -12.20 4.03 16.51
N VAL A 233 -12.52 4.71 15.41
CA VAL A 233 -11.65 4.85 14.24
C VAL A 233 -10.53 5.85 14.54
N ALA A 234 -10.85 6.97 15.18
CA ALA A 234 -9.85 7.94 15.61
C ALA A 234 -8.83 7.31 16.58
N PHE A 235 -9.30 6.50 17.53
CA PHE A 235 -8.42 5.74 18.43
C PHE A 235 -7.50 4.78 17.67
N ALA A 236 -8.06 3.97 16.77
CA ALA A 236 -7.26 3.05 15.95
C ALA A 236 -6.21 3.79 15.08
N ILE A 237 -6.54 4.97 14.55
CA ILE A 237 -5.59 5.80 13.79
C ILE A 237 -4.46 6.31 14.69
N LEU A 238 -4.77 6.77 15.90
CA LEU A 238 -3.79 7.26 16.87
C LEU A 238 -2.87 6.16 17.39
N ASP A 239 -3.42 4.97 17.60
CA ASP A 239 -2.68 3.78 18.06
C ASP A 239 -1.81 3.18 16.95
N SER A 240 -2.25 3.33 15.69
CA SER A 240 -1.53 2.74 14.55
C SER A 240 -0.14 3.36 14.30
N GLN A 241 0.89 2.56 14.55
CA GLN A 241 2.25 2.81 14.09
C GLN A 241 2.38 2.31 12.64
N MET A 242 2.51 3.24 11.70
CA MET A 242 2.61 2.94 10.26
C MET A 242 4.06 3.00 9.74
N PHE A 243 5.04 3.15 10.63
CA PHE A 243 6.45 3.06 10.26
C PHE A 243 6.91 1.62 10.47
N HIS A 244 7.68 1.14 9.51
CA HIS A 244 8.38 -0.14 9.59
C HIS A 244 9.85 0.14 9.92
N VAL A 245 10.48 -0.80 10.60
CA VAL A 245 11.91 -0.80 10.88
C VAL A 245 12.52 -1.95 10.09
N SER A 246 13.75 -1.79 9.60
CA SER A 246 14.43 -2.89 8.93
C SER A 246 14.89 -3.91 9.97
N LEU A 247 14.68 -5.20 9.71
CA LEU A 247 15.27 -6.24 10.56
C LEU A 247 16.80 -6.29 10.42
N ASP A 248 17.34 -5.77 9.33
CA ASP A 248 18.78 -5.63 9.09
C ASP A 248 19.37 -4.38 9.76
N ASP A 249 18.55 -3.53 10.41
CA ASP A 249 19.06 -2.36 11.11
C ASP A 249 20.00 -2.81 12.24
N VAL A 250 21.16 -2.16 12.30
CA VAL A 250 22.19 -2.48 13.29
C VAL A 250 21.79 -1.88 14.63
N THR A 251 21.62 -2.75 15.60
CA THR A 251 21.49 -2.43 17.03
C THR A 251 22.80 -2.72 17.76
N TYR A 252 22.92 -2.28 19.00
CA TYR A 252 24.08 -2.55 19.84
C TYR A 252 23.64 -3.46 20.99
N SER A 253 24.34 -4.58 21.16
CA SER A 253 24.13 -5.46 22.32
C SER A 253 24.63 -4.80 23.61
N GLU A 254 24.33 -5.40 24.77
CA GLU A 254 24.87 -4.93 26.07
C GLU A 254 26.41 -4.90 26.10
N ASP A 255 27.06 -5.75 25.29
CA ASP A 255 28.52 -5.81 25.11
C ASP A 255 29.06 -4.77 24.09
N GLY A 256 28.20 -3.93 23.53
CA GLY A 256 28.54 -2.91 22.54
C GLY A 256 28.89 -3.45 21.15
N LYS A 257 28.58 -4.72 20.86
CA LYS A 257 28.80 -5.31 19.53
C LYS A 257 27.63 -4.96 18.60
N PRO A 258 27.91 -4.67 17.31
CA PRO A 258 26.85 -4.50 16.32
C PRO A 258 26.10 -5.83 16.15
N GLN A 259 24.81 -5.83 16.39
CA GLN A 259 23.91 -6.97 16.22
C GLN A 259 22.72 -6.52 15.38
N SER A 260 22.34 -7.33 14.39
CA SER A 260 21.15 -7.05 13.59
C SER A 260 19.88 -7.25 14.42
N LEU A 261 18.80 -6.53 14.10
CA LEU A 261 17.54 -6.70 14.81
C LEU A 261 16.95 -8.11 14.58
N ILE A 262 17.19 -8.72 13.40
CA ILE A 262 16.75 -10.09 13.10
C ILE A 262 17.32 -11.13 14.07
N GLU A 263 18.54 -10.94 14.57
CA GLU A 263 19.18 -11.86 15.53
C GLU A 263 18.57 -11.79 16.93
N THR A 264 17.77 -10.77 17.23
CA THR A 264 17.11 -10.62 18.54
C THR A 264 15.68 -11.17 18.55
N VAL A 265 15.12 -11.47 17.38
CA VAL A 265 13.75 -11.99 17.25
C VAL A 265 13.74 -13.50 17.45
N GLU A 266 12.96 -13.97 18.42
CA GLU A 266 12.75 -15.40 18.67
C GLU A 266 11.93 -16.06 17.55
N ASP A 267 12.33 -17.27 17.16
CA ASP A 267 11.55 -18.10 16.23
C ASP A 267 10.55 -18.97 17.01
N GLU A 268 9.31 -18.50 17.11
CA GLU A 268 8.20 -19.23 17.76
C GLU A 268 7.86 -20.57 17.07
N SER A 269 8.29 -20.77 15.82
CA SER A 269 8.06 -22.01 15.08
C SER A 269 9.16 -23.05 15.28
N ALA A 270 10.27 -22.66 15.92
CA ALA A 270 11.36 -23.56 16.21
C ALA A 270 10.89 -24.69 17.12
N CYS A 271 11.11 -25.92 16.68
CA CYS A 271 10.69 -27.09 17.42
C CYS A 271 11.56 -27.21 18.69
N ASN A 272 10.96 -27.04 19.87
CA ASN A 272 11.65 -27.32 21.10
C ASN A 272 12.02 -28.82 21.13
N GLN A 273 13.32 -29.13 21.26
CA GLN A 273 13.82 -30.50 21.24
C GLN A 273 13.23 -31.33 22.38
N GLU A 274 13.03 -30.74 23.55
CA GLU A 274 12.43 -31.40 24.70
C GLU A 274 10.97 -31.77 24.44
N SER A 275 10.19 -30.82 23.93
CA SER A 275 8.78 -31.06 23.54
C SER A 275 8.69 -32.12 22.43
N SER A 276 9.61 -32.10 21.46
CA SER A 276 9.65 -33.09 20.38
C SER A 276 9.96 -34.50 20.86
N LEU A 277 10.88 -34.62 21.81
CA LEU A 277 11.22 -35.90 22.44
C LEU A 277 10.06 -36.40 23.30
N ALA A 278 9.46 -35.52 24.11
CA ALA A 278 8.27 -35.84 24.89
C ALA A 278 7.10 -36.32 24.00
N GLU A 279 6.86 -35.67 22.85
CA GLU A 279 5.85 -36.13 21.89
C GLU A 279 6.18 -37.50 21.29
N ARG A 280 7.45 -37.78 21.00
CA ARG A 280 7.88 -39.11 20.50
C ARG A 280 7.70 -40.19 21.56
N ASP A 281 8.13 -39.92 22.79
CA ASP A 281 8.00 -40.85 23.91
C ASP A 281 6.52 -41.10 24.23
N MET A 282 5.69 -40.05 24.19
CA MET A 282 4.24 -40.16 24.32
C MET A 282 3.65 -41.05 23.22
N LYS A 283 4.05 -40.88 21.96
CA LYS A 283 3.58 -41.73 20.85
C LYS A 283 3.98 -43.20 21.04
N ILE A 284 5.21 -43.47 21.47
CA ILE A 284 5.68 -44.83 21.75
C ILE A 284 4.82 -45.47 22.85
N LEU A 285 4.64 -44.79 23.98
CA LEU A 285 3.81 -45.27 25.09
C LEU A 285 2.34 -45.44 24.70
N LEU A 286 1.83 -44.58 23.81
CA LEU A 286 0.48 -44.69 23.29
C LEU A 286 0.34 -45.93 22.40
N HIS A 287 1.30 -46.22 21.52
CA HIS A 287 1.31 -47.45 20.73
C HIS A 287 1.43 -48.71 21.61
N GLU A 288 2.29 -48.70 22.64
CA GLU A 288 2.37 -49.79 23.62
C GLU A 288 1.05 -50.00 24.37
N ALA A 289 0.35 -48.91 24.73
CA ALA A 289 -0.96 -49.00 25.35
C ALA A 289 -2.01 -49.59 24.38
N LEU A 290 -1.98 -49.20 23.10
CA LEU A 290 -2.84 -49.75 22.06
C LEU A 290 -2.57 -51.24 21.78
N ASP A 291 -1.34 -51.72 21.94
CA ASP A 291 -0.99 -53.15 21.80
C ASP A 291 -1.68 -54.04 22.84
N THR A 292 -2.12 -53.49 23.98
CA THR A 292 -2.88 -54.24 24.99
C THR A 292 -4.34 -54.50 24.58
N LEU A 293 -4.85 -53.77 23.59
CA LEU A 293 -6.20 -53.93 23.08
C LEU A 293 -6.28 -55.07 22.06
N ASP A 294 -7.48 -55.62 21.87
CA ASP A 294 -7.69 -56.55 20.76
C ASP A 294 -7.47 -55.86 19.42
N SER A 295 -6.98 -56.61 18.43
CA SER A 295 -6.67 -56.12 17.07
C SER A 295 -7.83 -55.34 16.42
N ARG A 296 -9.08 -55.71 16.74
CA ARG A 296 -10.29 -55.03 16.27
C ARG A 296 -10.58 -53.74 17.05
N GLU A 297 -10.33 -53.73 18.36
CA GLU A 297 -10.49 -52.56 19.22
C GLU A 297 -9.47 -51.47 18.86
N ARG A 298 -8.21 -51.86 18.69
CA ARG A 298 -7.10 -50.97 18.27
C ARG A 298 -7.42 -50.23 16.97
N LYS A 299 -7.78 -50.95 15.91
CA LYS A 299 -8.10 -50.33 14.60
C LYS A 299 -9.30 -49.38 14.64
N ILE A 300 -10.26 -49.61 15.54
CA ILE A 300 -11.40 -48.71 15.73
C ILE A 300 -10.94 -47.40 16.38
N ILE A 301 -10.07 -47.48 17.39
CA ILE A 301 -9.51 -46.31 18.09
C ILE A 301 -8.57 -45.52 17.16
N GLU A 302 -7.66 -46.19 16.44
CA GLU A 302 -6.75 -45.55 15.47
C GLU A 302 -7.52 -44.75 14.42
N LYS A 303 -8.56 -45.33 13.81
CA LYS A 303 -9.42 -44.63 12.84
C LYS A 303 -10.27 -43.52 13.45
N ARG A 304 -10.69 -43.68 14.70
CA ARG A 304 -11.51 -42.68 15.40
C ARG A 304 -10.73 -41.41 15.66
N PHE A 305 -9.49 -41.54 16.12
CA PHE A 305 -8.63 -40.42 16.50
C PHE A 305 -7.63 -40.00 15.42
N GLY A 306 -7.45 -40.79 14.36
CA GLY A 306 -6.54 -40.45 13.25
C GLY A 306 -5.06 -40.60 13.61
N MET A 307 -4.70 -41.64 14.37
CA MET A 307 -3.36 -41.74 14.99
C MET A 307 -2.23 -42.07 14.01
N ASP A 308 -2.53 -42.72 12.86
CA ASP A 308 -1.53 -43.09 11.84
C ASP A 308 -1.42 -42.05 10.69
N GLY A 309 -1.77 -40.79 10.95
CA GLY A 309 -1.78 -39.72 9.94
C GLY A 309 -3.05 -39.66 9.09
N ASP A 310 -4.04 -40.51 9.39
CA ASP A 310 -5.38 -40.45 8.82
C ASP A 310 -6.23 -39.37 9.50
N LYS A 311 -7.23 -38.83 8.79
CA LYS A 311 -8.22 -37.93 9.42
C LYS A 311 -9.14 -38.71 10.37
N ALA A 312 -9.44 -38.13 11.53
CA ALA A 312 -10.40 -38.67 12.48
C ALA A 312 -11.75 -38.98 11.81
N GLN A 313 -12.21 -40.23 11.94
CA GLN A 313 -13.45 -40.71 11.30
C GLN A 313 -14.66 -40.66 12.25
N THR A 314 -15.85 -40.47 11.69
CA THR A 314 -17.11 -40.56 12.45
C THR A 314 -17.47 -42.00 12.76
N LEU A 315 -18.19 -42.24 13.86
CA LEU A 315 -18.64 -43.59 14.26
C LEU A 315 -19.42 -44.31 13.16
N ASP A 316 -20.13 -43.55 12.32
CA ASP A 316 -20.93 -44.08 11.21
C ASP A 316 -20.05 -44.53 10.04
N ALA A 317 -19.01 -43.75 9.70
CA ALA A 317 -18.02 -44.12 8.68
C ALA A 317 -17.22 -45.36 9.10
N ILE A 318 -16.83 -45.44 10.38
CA ILE A 318 -16.18 -46.63 10.93
C ILE A 318 -17.17 -47.82 10.87
N GLY A 319 -18.46 -47.58 11.13
CA GLY A 319 -19.58 -48.54 11.03
C GLY A 319 -19.67 -49.22 9.69
N ALA A 320 -19.67 -48.41 8.64
CA ALA A 320 -19.66 -48.89 7.26
C ALA A 320 -18.43 -49.77 6.99
N SER A 321 -17.24 -49.38 7.46
CA SER A 321 -15.99 -50.13 7.19
C SER A 321 -15.92 -51.50 7.89
N PHE A 322 -16.47 -51.60 9.11
CA PHE A 322 -16.45 -52.84 9.91
C PHE A 322 -17.74 -53.66 9.81
N LYS A 323 -18.71 -53.23 8.98
CA LYS A 323 -20.07 -53.81 8.86
C LYS A 323 -20.76 -53.95 10.22
N LEU A 324 -20.67 -52.90 11.04
CA LEU A 324 -21.29 -52.82 12.36
C LEU A 324 -22.20 -51.60 12.45
N THR A 325 -23.21 -51.67 13.31
CA THR A 325 -24.02 -50.49 13.61
C THR A 325 -23.21 -49.44 14.36
N ARG A 326 -23.57 -48.17 14.18
CA ARG A 326 -22.97 -47.03 14.90
C ARG A 326 -22.93 -47.25 16.42
N GLU A 327 -24.02 -47.74 17.00
CA GLU A 327 -24.10 -47.99 18.45
C GLU A 327 -23.16 -49.12 18.89
N ARG A 328 -22.96 -50.13 18.03
CA ARG A 328 -22.02 -51.21 18.34
C ARG A 328 -20.58 -50.71 18.40
N ILE A 329 -20.18 -49.80 17.51
CA ILE A 329 -18.85 -49.17 17.57
C ILE A 329 -18.70 -48.31 18.80
N ARG A 330 -19.72 -47.52 19.17
CA ARG A 330 -19.71 -46.72 20.40
C ARG A 330 -19.50 -47.59 21.65
N GLN A 331 -20.09 -48.78 21.68
CA GLN A 331 -19.87 -49.75 22.78
C GLN A 331 -18.44 -50.28 22.81
N ILE A 332 -17.87 -50.60 21.64
CA ILE A 332 -16.49 -51.10 21.52
C ILE A 332 -15.49 -50.00 21.90
N GLU A 333 -15.69 -48.77 21.42
CA GLU A 333 -14.90 -47.59 21.77
C GLU A 333 -14.86 -47.37 23.28
N ARG A 334 -16.02 -47.38 23.95
CA ARG A 334 -16.09 -47.21 25.41
C ARG A 334 -15.33 -48.30 26.16
N ARG A 335 -15.50 -49.56 25.76
CA ARG A 335 -14.79 -50.69 26.38
C ARG A 335 -13.28 -50.60 26.16
N ALA A 336 -12.84 -50.19 24.97
CA ALA A 336 -11.43 -49.99 24.67
C ALA A 336 -10.84 -48.86 25.50
N LEU A 337 -11.54 -47.71 25.62
CA LEU A 337 -11.11 -46.60 26.47
C LEU A 337 -11.06 -46.98 27.95
N GLU A 338 -12.04 -47.76 28.44
CA GLU A 338 -12.03 -48.28 29.82
C GLU A 338 -10.85 -49.24 30.09
N LYS A 339 -10.47 -50.06 29.10
CA LYS A 339 -9.29 -50.94 29.18
C LYS A 339 -7.99 -50.10 29.19
N LEU A 340 -7.87 -49.13 28.28
CA LEU A 340 -6.74 -48.21 28.24
C LEU A 340 -6.59 -47.44 29.55
N ALA A 341 -7.70 -46.95 30.13
CA ALA A 341 -7.70 -46.22 31.39
C ALA A 341 -7.26 -47.05 32.60
N LYS A 342 -7.44 -48.38 32.56
CA LYS A 342 -7.02 -49.31 33.63
C LYS A 342 -5.60 -49.85 33.44
N SER A 343 -4.97 -49.60 32.28
CA SER A 343 -3.60 -50.04 32.01
C SER A 343 -2.62 -49.31 32.95
N PRO A 344 -1.55 -49.98 33.43
CA PRO A 344 -0.50 -49.31 34.20
C PRO A 344 0.18 -48.18 33.41
N LEU A 345 0.11 -48.21 32.08
CA LEU A 345 0.62 -47.16 31.19
C LEU A 345 -0.22 -45.88 31.23
N ALA A 346 -1.46 -45.93 31.73
CA ALA A 346 -2.32 -44.75 31.84
C ALA A 346 -1.79 -43.73 32.85
N SER A 347 -1.08 -44.15 33.90
CA SER A 347 -0.46 -43.20 34.83
C SER A 347 0.71 -42.48 34.15
N ARG A 348 1.54 -43.21 33.40
CA ARG A 348 2.67 -42.63 32.66
C ARG A 348 2.21 -41.67 31.56
N LEU A 349 1.11 -41.98 30.86
CA LEU A 349 0.54 -41.08 29.85
C LEU A 349 -0.06 -39.81 30.47
N LYS A 350 -0.50 -39.83 31.73
CA LYS A 350 -0.96 -38.62 32.43
C LYS A 350 0.17 -37.65 32.74
N ASP A 351 1.39 -38.14 32.91
CA ASP A 351 2.54 -37.28 33.20
C ASP A 351 2.81 -36.30 32.04
N PHE A 352 2.51 -36.70 30.79
CA PHE A 352 2.62 -35.85 29.60
C PHE A 352 1.54 -34.75 29.50
N LEU A 353 0.45 -34.81 30.28
CA LEU A 353 -0.55 -33.73 30.31
C LEU A 353 -0.07 -32.49 31.06
N TYR A 354 0.96 -32.62 31.90
CA TYR A 354 1.50 -31.53 32.73
C TYR A 354 2.76 -30.88 32.13
N ILE A 355 3.22 -31.35 30.97
CA ILE A 355 4.44 -30.86 30.29
C ILE A 355 4.09 -29.80 29.22
N GLN A 356 2.82 -29.35 29.13
CA GLN A 356 2.39 -28.32 28.19
C GLN A 356 2.73 -26.89 28.62
#